data_AF-A0AAE6BP17-F1
#
_entry.id   AF-A0AAE6BP17-F1
#
_cell.length_a   1.000
_cell.length_b   1.000
_cell.length_c   1.000
_cell.angle_alpha   90.00
_cell.angle_beta   90.00
_cell.angle_gamma   90.00
#
_symmetry.space_group_name_H-M   'P 1'
#
loop_
_entity.id
_entity.type
_entity.pdbx_description
1 polymer ?
#
loop_
_entity_poly.entity_id
_entity_poly.type
_entity_poly.pdbx_seq_one_letter_code
_entity_poly.pdbx_strand_id
1 'polypeptide(L)'
;MTGISPVVEELQDCVSDAERARWLLKIPVVMLYREQTAIYRALRAARFARGEELVDIEISALLSVRDRFGRLPAEIEATISAARSFMEAVARKGGVA
;
A
#
# COMPACT_ATOMS: atom_id res chain seq x y z
N MET A 1 -20.13 7.07 16.60
CA MET A 1 -18.69 6.81 16.38
C MET A 1 -18.51 6.30 14.97
N THR A 2 -18.10 7.15 14.03
CA THR A 2 -17.59 6.69 12.74
C THR A 2 -16.21 6.08 13.02
N GLY A 3 -16.19 4.81 13.44
CA GLY A 3 -14.99 4.12 13.93
C GLY A 3 -13.99 3.84 12.83
N ILE A 4 -13.30 4.89 12.37
CA ILE A 4 -12.13 4.76 11.51
C ILE A 4 -11.03 4.12 12.35
N SER A 5 -10.35 3.13 11.79
CA SER A 5 -9.20 2.50 12.44
C SER A 5 -8.10 3.56 12.63
N PRO A 6 -7.44 3.66 13.80
CA PRO A 6 -6.36 4.63 14.05
C PRO A 6 -5.25 4.60 12.97
N VAL A 7 -5.03 3.41 12.41
CA VAL A 7 -4.11 3.16 11.30
C VAL A 7 -4.46 4.00 10.05
N VAL A 8 -5.75 4.15 9.73
CA VAL A 8 -6.21 4.91 8.56
C VAL A 8 -6.18 6.41 8.84
N GLU A 9 -6.32 6.84 10.09
CA GLU A 9 -6.15 8.24 10.49
C GLU A 9 -4.72 8.72 10.16
N GLU A 10 -3.69 7.92 10.44
CA GLU A 10 -2.31 8.23 10.06
C GLU A 10 -2.12 8.44 8.55
N LEU A 11 -2.84 7.69 7.71
CA LEU A 11 -2.80 7.88 6.25
C LEU A 11 -3.46 9.19 5.82
N GLN A 12 -4.55 9.57 6.50
CA GLN A 12 -5.27 10.82 6.24
C GLN A 12 -4.45 12.05 6.66
N ASP A 13 -3.66 11.92 7.72
CA ASP A 13 -2.77 12.96 8.23
C ASP A 13 -1.50 13.16 7.38
N CYS A 14 -1.19 12.22 6.48
CA CYS A 14 -0.08 12.38 5.54
C CYS A 14 -0.34 13.60 4.64
N VAL A 15 0.64 14.49 4.55
CA VAL A 15 0.58 15.71 3.73
C VAL A 15 1.13 15.46 2.33
N SER A 16 2.18 14.63 2.22
CA SER A 16 2.86 14.36 0.95
C SER A 16 2.72 12.92 0.46
N ASP A 17 2.89 12.71 -0.85
CA ASP A 17 2.93 11.36 -1.44
C ASP A 17 4.12 10.54 -0.92
N ALA A 18 5.20 11.20 -0.51
CA ALA A 18 6.32 10.53 0.12
C ALA A 18 5.95 9.97 1.50
N GLU A 19 5.16 10.69 2.30
CA GLU A 19 4.63 10.19 3.57
C GLU A 19 3.64 9.04 3.34
N ARG A 20 2.73 9.18 2.37
CA ARG A 20 1.79 8.12 2.01
C ARG A 20 2.50 6.86 1.53
N ALA A 21 3.53 6.99 0.70
CA ALA A 21 4.36 5.86 0.26
C ALA A 21 5.08 5.19 1.45
N ARG A 22 5.64 5.98 2.38
CA ARG A 22 6.25 5.44 3.61
C ARG A 22 5.24 4.69 4.47
N TRP A 23 4.02 5.21 4.59
CA TRP A 23 2.94 4.56 5.34
C TRP A 23 2.54 3.23 4.68
N LEU A 24 2.31 3.24 3.36
CA LEU A 24 1.93 2.05 2.59
C LEU A 24 2.96 0.92 2.67
N LEU A 25 4.25 1.26 2.70
CA LEU A 25 5.33 0.28 2.82
C LEU A 25 5.47 -0.30 4.24
N LYS A 26 4.95 0.37 5.27
CA LYS A 26 5.07 -0.04 6.68
C LYS A 26 3.88 -0.85 7.18
N ILE A 27 2.69 -0.60 6.64
CA ILE A 27 1.47 -1.17 7.20
C ILE A 27 1.36 -2.69 6.92
N PRO A 28 0.86 -3.52 7.86
CA PRO A 28 0.63 -4.93 7.58
C PRO A 28 -0.33 -5.13 6.40
N VAL A 29 0.02 -6.00 5.45
CA VAL A 29 -0.75 -6.24 4.22
C VAL A 29 -2.22 -6.62 4.51
N VAL A 30 -2.50 -7.33 5.60
CA VAL A 30 -3.88 -7.67 6.01
C VAL A 30 -4.74 -6.43 6.28
N MET A 31 -4.14 -5.32 6.74
CA MET A 31 -4.85 -4.06 6.96
C MET A 31 -5.23 -3.39 5.64
N LEU A 32 -4.41 -3.54 4.59
CA LEU A 32 -4.77 -3.06 3.24
C LEU A 32 -6.08 -3.70 2.78
N TYR A 33 -6.23 -5.01 3.00
CA TYR A 33 -7.45 -5.73 2.65
C TYR A 33 -8.64 -5.35 3.55
N ARG A 34 -8.44 -5.36 4.87
CA ARG A 34 -9.50 -5.11 5.85
C ARG A 34 -10.07 -3.69 5.75
N GLU A 35 -9.21 -2.69 5.60
CA GLU A 35 -9.58 -1.27 5.59
C GLU A 35 -9.61 -0.69 4.16
N GLN A 36 -9.66 -1.56 3.13
CA GLN A 36 -9.54 -1.19 1.71
C GLN A 36 -10.37 0.04 1.34
N THR A 37 -11.64 0.08 1.71
CA THR A 37 -12.56 1.17 1.37
C THR A 37 -12.09 2.51 1.91
N ALA A 38 -11.58 2.53 3.14
CA ALA A 38 -11.12 3.76 3.78
C ALA A 38 -9.76 4.21 3.21
N ILE A 39 -8.88 3.25 2.93
CA ILE A 39 -7.57 3.49 2.30
C ILE A 39 -7.74 4.05 0.88
N TYR A 40 -8.53 3.43 0.00
CA TYR A 40 -8.80 3.97 -1.34
C TYR A 40 -9.42 5.36 -1.29
N ARG A 41 -10.34 5.62 -0.35
CA ARG A 41 -10.92 6.96 -0.18
C ARG A 41 -9.85 8.01 0.15
N ALA A 42 -8.95 7.71 1.08
CA ALA A 42 -7.86 8.62 1.45
C ALA A 42 -6.89 8.86 0.28
N LEU A 43 -6.49 7.80 -0.44
CA LEU A 43 -5.58 7.89 -1.58
C LEU A 43 -6.19 8.67 -2.75
N ARG A 44 -7.48 8.46 -3.05
CA ARG A 44 -8.22 9.22 -4.07
C ARG A 44 -8.37 10.69 -3.72
N ALA A 45 -8.66 11.00 -2.45
CA ALA A 45 -8.73 12.38 -1.97
C ALA A 45 -7.38 13.10 -2.16
N ALA A 46 -6.27 12.39 -1.94
CA ALA A 46 -4.92 12.88 -2.19
C ALA A 46 -4.47 12.84 -3.67
N ARG A 47 -5.29 12.27 -4.57
CA ARG A 47 -4.95 12.02 -5.98
C ARG A 47 -3.68 11.16 -6.17
N PHE A 48 -3.39 10.28 -5.22
CA PHE A 48 -2.20 9.44 -5.23
C PHE A 48 -2.47 8.07 -5.88
N ALA A 49 -2.68 8.07 -7.20
CA ALA A 49 -3.06 6.88 -7.97
C ALA A 49 -2.05 5.73 -7.88
N ARG A 50 -0.75 6.04 -7.73
CA ARG A 50 0.30 5.03 -7.53
C ARG A 50 0.20 4.31 -6.20
N GLY A 51 -0.39 4.95 -5.19
CA GLY A 51 -0.73 4.29 -3.93
C GLY A 51 -1.86 3.28 -4.13
N GLU A 52 -2.90 3.62 -4.91
CA GLU A 52 -4.00 2.70 -5.21
C GLU A 52 -3.50 1.44 -5.92
N GLU A 53 -2.63 1.61 -6.91
CA GLU A 53 -2.00 0.50 -7.65
C GLU A 53 -1.18 -0.44 -6.73
N LEU A 54 -0.42 0.10 -5.77
CA LEU A 54 0.28 -0.74 -4.79
C LEU A 54 -0.71 -1.54 -3.95
N VAL A 55 -1.80 -0.92 -3.48
CA VAL A 55 -2.83 -1.60 -2.68
C VAL A 55 -3.48 -2.74 -3.47
N ASP A 56 -3.81 -2.50 -4.74
CA ASP A 56 -4.35 -3.53 -5.64
C ASP A 56 -3.40 -4.73 -5.75
N ILE A 57 -2.11 -4.48 -5.95
CA ILE A 57 -1.08 -5.51 -6.10
C ILE A 57 -0.89 -6.31 -4.81
N GLU A 58 -0.79 -5.63 -3.66
CA GLU A 58 -0.60 -6.27 -2.35
C GLU A 58 -1.82 -7.12 -1.94
N ILE A 59 -3.04 -6.63 -2.20
CA ILE A 59 -4.27 -7.40 -1.96
C ILE A 59 -4.34 -8.61 -2.90
N SER A 60 -4.04 -8.42 -4.19
CA SER A 60 -4.03 -9.51 -5.16
C SER A 60 -3.04 -10.60 -4.74
N ALA A 61 -1.85 -10.21 -4.28
CA ALA A 61 -0.85 -11.12 -3.75
C ALA A 61 -1.29 -11.83 -2.47
N LEU A 62 -1.93 -11.12 -1.54
CA LEU A 62 -2.48 -11.71 -0.31
C LEU A 62 -3.47 -12.83 -0.64
N LEU A 63 -4.33 -12.61 -1.65
CA LEU A 63 -5.39 -13.53 -2.06
C LEU A 63 -4.93 -14.59 -3.09
N SER A 64 -3.69 -14.53 -3.54
CA SER A 64 -3.17 -15.45 -4.56
C SER A 64 -3.00 -16.87 -4.02
N VAL A 65 -3.43 -17.85 -4.84
CA VAL A 65 -3.21 -19.27 -4.57
C VAL A 65 -1.71 -19.55 -4.56
N ARG A 66 -1.26 -20.24 -3.51
CA ARG A 66 0.14 -20.58 -3.32
C ARG A 66 0.50 -21.83 -4.10
N ASP A 67 1.79 -21.94 -4.46
CA ASP A 67 2.31 -23.15 -5.07
C ASP A 67 2.34 -24.33 -4.07
N ARG A 68 2.77 -25.49 -4.54
CA ARG A 68 2.89 -26.72 -3.73
C ARG A 68 3.84 -26.59 -2.52
N PHE A 69 4.65 -25.52 -2.46
CA PHE A 69 5.57 -25.24 -1.38
C PHE A 69 5.10 -24.07 -0.49
N GLY A 70 3.88 -23.55 -0.71
CA GLY A 70 3.33 -22.42 0.04
C GLY A 70 3.84 -21.05 -0.40
N ARG A 71 4.51 -20.94 -1.55
CA ARG A 71 5.09 -19.68 -2.06
C ARG A 71 4.13 -18.96 -3.01
N LEU A 72 4.35 -17.67 -3.21
CA LEU A 72 3.69 -16.97 -4.32
C LEU A 72 4.23 -17.50 -5.66
N PRO A 73 3.40 -17.47 -6.71
CA PRO A 73 3.91 -17.57 -8.08
C PRO A 73 4.97 -16.48 -8.34
N ALA A 74 6.04 -16.83 -9.07
CA ALA A 74 7.22 -15.98 -9.24
C ALA A 74 6.90 -14.65 -9.92
N GLU A 75 5.95 -14.65 -10.86
CA GLU A 75 5.45 -13.47 -11.54
C GLU A 75 4.75 -12.49 -10.59
N ILE A 76 4.03 -13.00 -9.59
CA ILE A 76 3.36 -12.18 -8.58
C ILE A 76 4.40 -11.59 -7.62
N GLU A 77 5.37 -12.40 -7.19
CA GLU A 77 6.47 -11.94 -6.35
C GLU A 77 7.29 -10.83 -7.03
N ALA A 78 7.61 -10.99 -8.32
CA ALA A 78 8.29 -9.97 -9.12
C ALA A 78 7.47 -8.67 -9.23
N THR A 79 6.15 -8.80 -9.43
CA THR A 79 5.25 -7.64 -9.53
C THR A 79 5.21 -6.83 -8.23
N ILE A 80 5.06 -7.49 -7.07
CA ILE A 80 5.08 -6.82 -5.77
C ILE A 80 6.43 -6.16 -5.53
N SER A 81 7.53 -6.86 -5.82
CA SER A 81 8.89 -6.34 -5.63
C SER A 81 9.12 -5.06 -6.44
N ALA A 82 8.67 -5.03 -7.69
CA ALA A 82 8.75 -3.84 -8.54
C ALA A 82 7.89 -2.69 -8.00
N ALA A 83 6.66 -2.96 -7.58
CA ALA A 83 5.75 -1.95 -7.03
C ALA A 83 6.30 -1.34 -5.72
N ARG A 84 6.83 -2.17 -4.82
CA ARG A 84 7.50 -1.72 -3.59
C ARG A 84 8.72 -0.88 -3.89
N SER A 85 9.57 -1.32 -4.83
CA SER A 85 10.76 -0.56 -5.25
C SER A 85 10.40 0.82 -5.79
N PHE A 86 9.31 0.92 -6.57
CA PHE A 86 8.81 2.21 -7.03
C PHE A 86 8.32 3.09 -5.87
N MET A 87 7.56 2.52 -4.93
CA MET A 87 7.10 3.24 -3.74
C MET A 87 8.24 3.72 -2.86
N GLU A 88 9.32 2.94 -2.73
CA GLU A 88 10.52 3.39 -2.02
C GLU A 88 11.14 4.62 -2.68
N ALA A 89 11.17 4.67 -4.02
CA ALA A 89 11.65 5.84 -4.74
C ALA A 89 10.76 7.08 -4.49
N VAL A 90 9.44 6.92 -4.43
CA VAL A 90 8.50 8.00 -4.05
C VAL A 90 8.74 8.46 -2.61
N ALA A 91 8.87 7.51 -1.69
CA ALA A 91 9.15 7.76 -0.28
C ALA A 91 10.47 8.54 -0.07
N ARG A 92 11.48 8.30 -0.91
CA ARG A 92 12.78 9.01 -0.88
C ARG A 92 12.73 10.40 -1.49
N LYS A 93 11.94 10.64 -2.54
CA LYS A 93 11.86 11.94 -3.24
C LYS A 93 11.32 13.09 -2.38
N GLY A 94 10.59 12.80 -1.29
CA GLY A 94 10.18 13.80 -0.29
C GLY A 94 11.09 13.86 0.95
N GLY A 95 12.29 13.26 0.88
CA GLY A 95 13.34 13.44 1.89
C GLY A 95 14.10 14.73 1.61
N VAL A 96 14.25 15.55 2.66
CA VAL A 96 15.04 16.79 2.70
C VAL A 96 16.41 16.57 2.04
N ALA A 97 16.75 17.44 1.10
CA ALA A 97 18.14 17.67 0.67
C ALA A 97 18.88 18.49 1.73
#